data_AF-A0A0L9THG8-F1
#
_entry.id   AF-A0A0L9THG8-F1
#
_cell.length_a   1.000
_cell.length_b   1.000
_cell.length_c   1.000
_cell.angle_alpha   90.00
_cell.angle_beta   90.00
_cell.angle_gamma   90.00
#
_symmetry.space_group_name_H-M   'P 1'
#
loop_
_entity.id
_entity.type
_entity.pdbx_description
1 polymer ?
#
loop_
_entity_poly.entity_id
_entity_poly.type
_entity_poly.pdbx_seq_one_letter_code
_entity_poly.pdbx_strand_id
1 'polypeptide(L)'
;MATVAAAATLPDETPKKNRIQVSNTKKPLFFYVNLAKRYIQQHNEVELSALGMAIATVVTIAEILKNNGLATEKKVLTSTVGMKDENKGRLVQKAKIEIVLGKSEKFDNLMSSTKTEPEAAAAEDKK
;
A
#
# COMPACT_ATOMS: atom_id res chain seq x y z
N MET A 1 -43.34 19.17 -3.34
CA MET A 1 -42.36 18.34 -2.61
C MET A 1 -41.73 17.36 -3.57
N ALA A 2 -40.43 17.50 -3.85
CA ALA A 2 -39.51 16.45 -4.29
C ALA A 2 -38.16 17.10 -4.57
N THR A 3 -37.40 17.34 -3.50
CA THR A 3 -36.00 17.73 -3.55
C THR A 3 -35.19 16.54 -4.10
N VAL A 4 -34.66 16.66 -5.31
CA VAL A 4 -33.71 15.70 -5.87
C VAL A 4 -32.37 15.93 -5.16
N ALA A 5 -31.95 14.90 -4.43
CA ALA A 5 -30.72 14.85 -3.68
C ALA A 5 -29.51 15.07 -4.59
N ALA A 6 -28.67 16.03 -4.18
CA ALA A 6 -27.39 16.32 -4.78
C ALA A 6 -26.53 15.04 -4.84
N ALA A 7 -26.03 14.73 -6.04
CA ALA A 7 -24.93 13.81 -6.23
C ALA A 7 -23.73 14.36 -5.44
N ALA A 8 -23.39 13.70 -4.33
CA ALA A 8 -22.17 14.01 -3.60
C ALA A 8 -20.98 13.74 -4.52
N THR A 9 -20.37 14.83 -4.97
CA THR A 9 -19.05 14.85 -5.59
C THR A 9 -18.08 14.12 -4.66
N LEU A 10 -17.60 12.96 -5.09
CA LEU A 10 -16.44 12.31 -4.51
C LEU A 10 -15.31 13.35 -4.50
N PRO A 11 -14.67 13.65 -3.35
CA PRO A 11 -13.51 14.51 -3.38
C PRO A 11 -12.49 13.84 -4.31
N ASP A 12 -12.13 14.55 -5.37
CA ASP A 12 -10.97 14.26 -6.19
C ASP A 12 -9.77 14.27 -5.24
N GLU A 13 -9.43 13.08 -4.71
CA GLU A 13 -8.21 12.90 -3.93
C GLU A 13 -7.06 13.21 -4.87
N THR A 14 -6.60 14.46 -4.85
CA THR A 14 -5.34 14.85 -5.47
C THR A 14 -4.33 13.74 -5.18
N PRO A 15 -3.70 13.15 -6.21
CA PRO A 15 -2.88 11.96 -6.03
C PRO A 15 -1.74 12.32 -5.08
N LYS A 16 -1.89 11.93 -3.82
CA LYS A 16 -0.87 12.15 -2.82
C LYS A 16 0.37 11.42 -3.28
N LYS A 17 1.49 12.12 -3.35
CA LYS A 17 2.76 11.60 -3.87
C LYS A 17 3.27 10.37 -3.10
N ASN A 18 2.72 10.11 -1.90
CA ASN A 18 3.06 9.01 -1.02
C ASN A 18 2.02 7.88 -0.97
N ARG A 19 1.13 7.75 -1.97
CA ARG A 19 0.15 6.66 -2.06
C ARG A 19 0.63 5.53 -2.97
N ILE A 20 0.49 4.29 -2.49
CA ILE A 20 0.79 3.06 -3.21
C ILE A 20 -0.52 2.29 -3.40
N GLN A 21 -0.85 1.97 -4.65
CA GLN A 21 -1.92 1.04 -4.97
C GLN A 21 -1.34 -0.35 -5.21
N VAL A 22 -1.71 -1.29 -4.34
CA VAL A 22 -1.23 -2.67 -4.38
C VAL A 22 -2.16 -3.51 -5.25
N SER A 23 -1.55 -4.32 -6.11
CA SER A 23 -2.23 -5.27 -6.99
C SER A 23 -1.55 -6.64 -6.86
N ASN A 24 -2.33 -7.72 -6.98
CA ASN A 24 -1.84 -9.08 -6.71
C ASN A 24 -1.16 -9.75 -7.93
N THR A 25 -1.36 -9.24 -9.15
CA THR A 25 -1.13 -10.04 -10.36
C THR A 25 0.11 -9.69 -11.17
N LYS A 26 0.82 -8.61 -10.84
CA LYS A 26 1.90 -8.09 -11.71
C LYS A 26 3.24 -7.80 -11.03
N LYS A 27 3.28 -7.68 -9.71
CA LYS A 27 4.48 -7.29 -8.98
C LYS A 27 4.71 -8.23 -7.80
N PRO A 28 5.96 -8.64 -7.53
CA PRO A 28 6.27 -9.47 -6.38
C PRO A 28 6.02 -8.68 -5.08
N LEU A 29 5.76 -9.39 -3.97
CA LEU A 29 5.43 -8.77 -2.68
C LEU A 29 6.49 -7.74 -2.23
N PHE A 30 7.77 -8.10 -2.34
CA PHE A 30 8.88 -7.24 -1.91
C PHE A 30 9.04 -5.97 -2.74
N PHE A 31 8.49 -5.90 -3.96
CA PHE A 31 8.45 -4.66 -4.73
C PHE A 31 7.72 -3.56 -3.95
N TYR A 32 6.56 -3.89 -3.38
CA TYR A 32 5.76 -2.94 -2.62
C TYR A 32 6.37 -2.61 -1.26
N VAL A 33 7.02 -3.60 -0.61
CA VAL A 33 7.76 -3.37 0.64
C VAL A 33 8.89 -2.36 0.41
N ASN A 34 9.68 -2.54 -0.64
CA ASN A 34 10.81 -1.65 -0.94
C ASN A 34 10.34 -0.26 -1.39
N LEU A 35 9.24 -0.19 -2.16
CA LEU A 35 8.63 1.08 -2.53
C LEU A 35 8.11 1.84 -1.29
N ALA A 36 7.46 1.13 -0.36
CA ALA A 36 6.98 1.72 0.88
C ALA A 36 8.14 2.24 1.75
N LYS A 37 9.24 1.48 1.87
CA LYS A 37 10.47 1.97 2.55
C LYS A 37 10.95 3.30 1.94
N ARG A 38 11.02 3.39 0.61
CA ARG A 38 11.44 4.62 -0.09
C ARG A 38 10.48 5.78 0.19
N TYR A 39 9.17 5.54 0.17
CA TYR A 39 8.18 6.59 0.43
C TYR A 39 8.21 7.07 1.89
N ILE A 40 8.37 6.16 2.85
CA ILE A 40 8.57 6.52 4.26
C ILE A 40 9.85 7.36 4.42
N GLN A 41 10.93 7.03 3.72
CA GLN A 41 12.17 7.81 3.76
C GLN A 41 12.01 9.22 3.19
N GLN A 42 11.23 9.39 2.11
CA GLN A 42 11.06 10.67 1.42
C GLN A 42 9.97 11.57 2.03
N HIS A 43 8.91 10.97 2.56
CA HIS A 43 7.70 11.68 2.97
C HIS A 43 7.33 11.48 4.45
N ASN A 44 8.13 10.69 5.20
CA ASN A 44 7.85 10.26 6.59
C ASN A 44 6.57 9.44 6.77
N GLU A 45 5.82 9.20 5.70
CA GLU A 45 4.53 8.55 5.71
C GLU A 45 4.23 7.92 4.35
N VAL A 46 3.53 6.79 4.36
CA VAL A 46 3.05 6.10 3.16
C VAL A 46 1.61 5.65 3.35
N GLU A 47 0.83 5.76 2.27
CA GLU A 47 -0.56 5.29 2.21
C GLU A 47 -0.63 4.05 1.31
N LEU A 48 -0.99 2.90 1.88
CA LEU A 48 -1.17 1.64 1.16
C LEU A 48 -2.66 1.41 0.88
N SER A 49 -3.02 1.21 -0.38
CA SER A 49 -4.41 0.96 -0.79
C SER A 49 -4.55 -0.29 -1.65
N ALA A 50 -5.62 -1.05 -1.45
CA ALA A 50 -5.94 -2.21 -2.28
C ALA A 50 -7.44 -2.48 -2.37
N LEU A 51 -7.82 -3.25 -3.39
CA LEU A 51 -9.19 -3.69 -3.65
C LEU A 51 -9.29 -5.21 -3.70
N GLY A 52 -10.35 -5.75 -3.09
CA GLY A 52 -10.70 -7.18 -3.15
C GLY A 52 -9.55 -8.09 -2.72
N MET A 53 -9.15 -9.03 -3.57
CA MET A 53 -8.12 -10.04 -3.24
C MET A 53 -6.75 -9.44 -2.89
N ALA A 54 -6.43 -8.23 -3.34
CA ALA A 54 -5.17 -7.57 -3.03
C ALA A 54 -5.10 -7.02 -1.58
N ILE A 55 -6.21 -7.02 -0.84
CA ILE A 55 -6.26 -6.56 0.56
C ILE A 55 -5.30 -7.39 1.43
N ALA A 56 -5.26 -8.71 1.24
CA ALA A 56 -4.36 -9.58 2.00
C ALA A 56 -2.90 -9.16 1.83
N THR A 57 -2.48 -8.84 0.60
CA THR A 57 -1.11 -8.39 0.31
C THR A 57 -0.78 -7.08 1.03
N VAL A 58 -1.72 -6.13 1.11
CA VAL A 58 -1.51 -4.86 1.85
C VAL A 58 -1.31 -5.11 3.33
N VAL A 59 -2.12 -6.00 3.93
CA VAL A 59 -1.99 -6.37 5.34
C VAL A 59 -0.60 -6.97 5.59
N THR A 60 -0.17 -7.92 4.76
CA THR A 60 1.16 -8.54 4.89
C THR A 60 2.30 -7.51 4.75
N ILE A 61 2.20 -6.56 3.81
CA ILE A 61 3.22 -5.50 3.67
C ILE A 61 3.27 -4.62 4.92
N ALA A 62 2.12 -4.23 5.46
CA ALA A 62 2.05 -3.43 6.67
C ALA A 62 2.63 -4.18 7.88
N GLU A 63 2.32 -5.47 8.02
CA GLU A 63 2.88 -6.34 9.06
C GLU A 63 4.40 -6.46 8.96
N ILE A 64 4.95 -6.71 7.76
CA ILE A 64 6.41 -6.77 7.55
C ILE A 64 7.08 -5.47 8.00
N LEU A 65 6.54 -4.32 7.62
CA LEU A 65 7.12 -3.02 7.98
C LEU A 65 7.04 -2.73 9.48
N LYS A 66 5.93 -3.10 10.14
CA LYS A 66 5.78 -2.95 11.60
C LYS A 66 6.67 -3.91 12.38
N ASN A 67 6.69 -5.19 12.01
CA ASN A 67 7.47 -6.23 12.71
C ASN A 67 8.97 -5.99 12.60
N ASN A 68 9.43 -5.47 11.46
CA ASN A 68 10.82 -5.06 11.28
C ASN A 68 11.14 -3.72 11.97
N GLY A 69 10.18 -3.10 12.67
CA GLY A 69 10.39 -1.84 13.36
C GLY A 69 10.62 -0.64 12.42
N LEU A 70 10.24 -0.74 11.14
CA LEU A 70 10.44 0.32 10.14
C LEU A 70 9.26 1.31 10.07
N ALA A 71 8.09 0.90 10.52
CA ALA A 71 6.91 1.76 10.45
C ALA A 71 6.02 1.62 11.68
N THR A 72 5.25 2.67 11.94
CA THR A 72 4.14 2.68 12.91
C THR A 72 2.82 2.89 12.18
N GLU A 73 1.77 2.22 12.63
CA GLU A 73 0.44 2.42 12.07
C GLU A 73 -0.16 3.74 12.57
N LYS A 74 -0.65 4.57 11.64
CA LYS A 74 -1.39 5.79 11.97
C LYS A 74 -2.89 5.61 11.78
N LYS A 75 -3.29 4.89 10.72
CA LYS A 75 -4.70 4.74 10.34
C LYS A 75 -4.91 3.44 9.58
N VAL A 76 -6.01 2.76 9.87
CA VAL A 76 -6.53 1.63 9.08
C VAL A 76 -8.00 1.90 8.79
N LEU A 77 -8.35 1.89 7.51
CA LEU A 77 -9.71 2.12 7.03
C LEU A 77 -10.09 1.03 6.04
N THR A 78 -11.29 0.49 6.21
CA THR A 78 -11.93 -0.40 5.26
C THR A 78 -13.25 0.21 4.81
N SER A 79 -13.49 0.22 3.51
CA SER A 79 -14.72 0.74 2.91
C SER A 79 -15.16 -0.16 1.77
N THR A 80 -16.35 0.09 1.23
CA THR A 80 -16.83 -0.53 -0.01
C THR A 80 -16.96 0.53 -1.09
N VAL A 81 -16.37 0.29 -2.25
CA VAL A 81 -16.49 1.17 -3.41
C VAL A 81 -17.31 0.51 -4.50
N GLY A 82 -18.25 1.25 -5.08
CA GLY A 82 -19.00 0.81 -6.25
C GLY A 82 -18.14 0.93 -7.50
N MET A 83 -17.89 -0.19 -8.19
CA MET A 83 -17.23 -0.21 -9.49
C MET A 83 -18.20 -0.71 -10.56
N LYS A 84 -18.14 -0.09 -11.74
CA LYS A 84 -18.88 -0.57 -12.91
C LYS A 84 -18.14 -1.77 -13.49
N ASP A 85 -18.77 -2.93 -13.49
CA ASP A 85 -18.24 -4.12 -14.17
C ASP A 85 -18.65 -4.03 -15.65
N GLU A 86 -17.70 -3.64 -16.52
CA GLU A 86 -17.95 -3.53 -17.97
C GLU A 86 -18.36 -4.87 -18.61
N ASN A 87 -18.00 -6.00 -17.97
CA ASN A 87 -18.29 -7.32 -18.52
C ASN A 87 -19.71 -7.82 -18.16
N LYS A 88 -20.33 -7.26 -17.11
CA LYS A 88 -21.67 -7.67 -16.64
C LYS A 88 -22.71 -6.55 -16.65
N GLY A 89 -22.34 -5.32 -16.97
CA GLY A 89 -23.25 -4.16 -16.97
C GLY A 89 -23.85 -3.82 -15.60
N ARG A 90 -23.37 -4.46 -14.52
CA ARG A 90 -23.85 -4.28 -13.15
C ARG A 90 -22.83 -3.52 -12.31
N LEU A 91 -23.33 -2.72 -11.38
CA LEU A 91 -22.50 -2.11 -10.33
C LEU A 91 -22.14 -3.20 -9.32
N VAL A 92 -20.84 -3.45 -9.15
CA VAL A 92 -20.31 -4.39 -8.15
C VAL A 92 -19.67 -3.61 -7.03
N GLN A 93 -20.00 -3.95 -5.79
CA GLN A 93 -19.33 -3.40 -4.62
C GLN A 93 -18.05 -4.20 -4.36
N LYS A 94 -16.91 -3.50 -4.33
CA LYS A 94 -15.62 -4.10 -3.96
C LYS A 94 -15.16 -3.53 -2.63
N ALA A 95 -14.68 -4.40 -1.75
CA ALA A 95 -13.98 -3.96 -0.54
C ALA A 95 -12.70 -3.21 -0.93
N LYS A 96 -12.43 -2.12 -0.22
CA LYS A 96 -11.25 -1.28 -0.31
C LYS A 96 -10.63 -1.16 1.07
N ILE A 97 -9.31 -1.30 1.15
CA ILE A 97 -8.53 -1.01 2.36
C ILE A 97 -7.58 0.16 2.10
N GLU A 98 -7.37 0.97 3.12
CA GLU A 98 -6.42 2.08 3.17
C GLU A 98 -5.68 2.02 4.52
N ILE A 99 -4.36 1.85 4.47
CA ILE A 99 -3.49 1.83 5.64
C ILE A 99 -2.48 2.96 5.53
N VAL A 100 -2.46 3.85 6.52
CA VAL A 100 -1.45 4.90 6.64
C VAL A 100 -0.39 4.45 7.63
N LEU A 101 0.85 4.39 7.16
CA LEU A 101 2.02 4.03 7.95
C LEU A 101 2.96 5.23 8.08
N GLY A 102 3.36 5.56 9.30
CA GLY A 102 4.37 6.56 9.62
C GLY A 102 5.76 5.96 9.76
N LYS A 103 6.79 6.79 9.56
CA LYS A 103 8.18 6.47 9.88
C LYS A 103 8.31 6.18 11.38
N SER A 104 8.95 5.06 11.72
CA SER A 104 9.29 4.76 13.12
C SER A 104 10.56 5.49 13.55
N GLU A 105 10.76 5.63 14.85
CA GLU A 105 12.01 6.19 15.42
C GLU A 105 13.24 5.34 15.09
N LYS A 106 13.04 4.02 14.93
CA LYS A 106 14.12 3.06 14.62
C LYS A 106 14.47 3.02 13.13
N PHE A 107 13.72 3.72 12.28
CA PHE A 107 13.82 3.57 10.83
C PHE A 107 15.21 3.91 10.27
N ASP A 108 15.76 5.07 10.63
CA ASP A 108 17.04 5.53 10.06
C ASP A 108 18.20 4.63 10.48
N ASN A 109 18.18 4.15 11.73
CA ASN A 109 19.15 3.21 12.25
C ASN A 109 19.10 1.87 11.49
N LEU A 110 17.90 1.31 11.31
CA LEU A 110 17.75 0.03 10.62
C LEU A 110 18.06 0.13 9.12
N MET A 111 17.71 1.24 8.48
CA MET A 111 17.95 1.44 7.05
C MET A 111 19.44 1.67 6.74
N SER A 112 20.17 2.31 7.66
CA SER A 112 21.62 2.47 7.55
C SER A 112 22.37 1.16 7.82
N SER A 113 21.95 0.36 8.81
CA SER A 113 22.53 -0.96 9.07
C SER A 113 22.37 -1.93 7.88
N THR A 114 21.21 -1.92 7.22
CA THR A 114 21.01 -2.76 6.01
C THR A 114 21.79 -2.30 4.79
N LYS A 115 22.35 -1.09 4.78
CA LYS A 115 23.16 -0.58 3.67
C LYS A 115 24.63 -1.01 3.76
N THR A 116 25.04 -1.58 4.90
CA THR A 116 26.43 -1.99 5.20
C THR A 116 26.69 -3.48 4.93
N GLU A 117 25.67 -4.27 4.61
CA GLU A 117 25.87 -5.63 4.09
C GLU A 117 25.88 -5.59 2.55
N PRO A 118 27.04 -5.77 1.88
CA PRO A 118 27.03 -6.01 0.46
C PRO A 118 26.35 -7.35 0.20
N GLU A 119 25.34 -7.32 -0.65
CA GLU A 119 24.86 -8.47 -1.41
C GLU A 119 26.07 -9.07 -2.16
N ALA A 120 26.72 -10.06 -1.55
CA ALA A 120 27.81 -10.81 -2.11
C ALA A 120 27.49 -12.32 -2.00
N ALA A 121 27.43 -12.95 -3.17
CA ALA A 121 27.29 -14.38 -3.46
C ALA A 121 25.88 -14.99 -3.22
N ALA A 122 25.25 -15.68 -4.17
CA ALA A 122 25.82 -16.58 -5.16
C ALA A 122 25.09 -16.52 -6.52
N ALA A 123 25.86 -16.18 -7.56
CA ALA A 123 25.74 -16.84 -8.85
C ALA A 123 26.64 -18.09 -8.84
N GLU A 124 26.33 -19.04 -9.70
CA GLU A 124 27.04 -20.30 -10.02
C GLU A 124 26.59 -21.55 -9.24
N ASP A 125 25.72 -22.35 -9.87
CA ASP A 125 26.13 -23.71 -10.20
C ASP A 125 25.60 -24.08 -11.59
N LYS A 126 26.52 -24.58 -12.40
CA LYS A 126 26.39 -24.91 -13.82
C LYS A 126 26.59 -26.41 -13.92
N LYS A 127 25.54 -27.18 -14.19
CA LYS A 127 25.67 -28.50 -14.80
C LYS A 127 24.42 -28.89 -15.58
#